data_AF-A0A1W9IYW2-F1
#
_entry.id   AF-A0A1W9IYW2-F1
#
_cell.length_a   1.000
_cell.length_b   1.000
_cell.length_c   1.000
_cell.angle_alpha   90.00
_cell.angle_beta   90.00
_cell.angle_gamma   90.00
#
_symmetry.space_group_name_H-M   'P 1'
#
loop_
_entity.id
_entity.type
_entity.pdbx_description
1 polymer ?
#
loop_
_entity_poly.entity_id
_entity_poly.type
_entity_poly.pdbx_seq_one_letter_code
_entity_poly.pdbx_strand_id
1 'polypeptide(L)'
;MARRRYTLGKLKYEAAQAKRQILTRIKRGKLKTLVKQEIYALVAARVGLKTDRTLWDGEQGTYLDQWYERLQIEVSEQKKLLESDVYSPLPQGGLVARLEELERKYDGQRALLNEYKRANDVLRIENEDLRTRLISKYGRVDQ
;
A
#
# COMPACT_ATOMS: atom_id res chain seq x y z
N MET A 1 30.66 -31.95 15.67
CA MET A 1 30.59 -30.63 15.01
C MET A 1 29.19 -30.40 14.47
N ALA A 2 28.32 -29.68 15.19
CA ALA A 2 26.96 -29.38 14.72
C ALA A 2 27.03 -28.49 13.47
N ARG A 3 26.41 -28.92 12.36
CA ARG A 3 26.36 -28.14 11.11
C ARG A 3 25.67 -26.79 11.39
N ARG A 4 26.42 -25.69 11.38
CA ARG A 4 25.84 -24.34 11.45
C ARG A 4 24.91 -24.18 10.25
N ARG A 5 23.59 -24.07 10.50
CA ARG A 5 22.56 -23.99 9.44
C ARG A 5 22.63 -22.71 8.60
N TYR A 6 23.40 -21.72 9.04
CA TYR A 6 23.57 -20.44 8.38
C TYR A 6 24.91 -19.79 8.77
N THR A 7 25.37 -18.85 7.93
CA THR A 7 26.55 -18.03 8.19
C THR A 7 26.17 -16.69 8.80
N LEU A 8 27.10 -16.02 9.49
CA LEU A 8 26.87 -14.68 10.03
C LEU A 8 26.51 -13.67 8.91
N GLY A 9 27.10 -13.80 7.72
CA GLY A 9 26.74 -12.99 6.56
C GLY A 9 25.27 -13.14 6.15
N LYS A 10 24.75 -14.37 6.15
CA LYS A 10 23.33 -14.65 5.90
C LYS A 10 22.43 -14.03 6.97
N LEU A 11 22.83 -14.11 8.24
CA LEU A 11 22.10 -13.47 9.35
C LEU A 11 22.02 -11.95 9.16
N LYS A 12 23.14 -11.29 8.84
CA LYS A 12 23.19 -9.84 8.59
C LYS A 12 22.30 -9.43 7.42
N TYR A 13 22.31 -10.21 6.34
CA TYR A 13 21.46 -9.98 5.18
C TYR A 13 19.97 -10.07 5.54
N GLU A 14 19.56 -11.16 6.21
CA GLU A 14 18.15 -11.35 6.60
C GLU A 14 17.69 -10.34 7.65
N ALA A 15 18.56 -9.94 8.57
CA ALA A 15 18.28 -8.85 9.51
C ALA A 15 18.03 -7.53 8.75
N ALA A 16 18.79 -7.22 7.70
CA ALA A 16 18.54 -6.03 6.88
C ALA A 16 17.20 -6.10 6.13
N GLN A 17 16.79 -7.27 5.64
CA GLN A 17 15.47 -7.45 5.03
C GLN A 17 14.33 -7.36 6.05
N ALA A 18 14.51 -7.94 7.23
CA ALA A 18 13.56 -7.84 8.33
C ALA A 18 13.37 -6.38 8.76
N LYS A 19 14.47 -5.62 8.87
CA LYS A 19 14.45 -4.17 9.13
C LYS A 19 13.56 -3.43 8.12
N ARG A 20 13.76 -3.65 6.82
CA ARG A 20 12.95 -2.99 5.77
C ARG A 20 11.46 -3.29 5.96
N GLN A 21 11.13 -4.55 6.18
CA GLN A 21 9.75 -4.98 6.42
C GLN A 21 9.13 -4.32 7.66
N ILE A 22 9.88 -4.24 8.77
CA ILE A 22 9.45 -3.61 10.02
C ILE A 22 9.17 -2.12 9.80
N LEU A 23 10.11 -1.39 9.19
CA LEU A 23 9.95 0.03 8.89
C LEU A 23 8.74 0.28 7.98
N THR A 24 8.52 -0.53 6.94
CA THR A 24 7.33 -0.41 6.09
C THR A 24 6.02 -0.64 6.87
N ARG A 25 5.99 -1.60 7.80
CA ARG A 25 4.80 -1.85 8.63
C ARG A 25 4.51 -0.69 9.59
N ILE A 26 5.56 -0.05 10.12
CA ILE A 26 5.44 1.12 10.99
C ILE A 26 4.93 2.32 10.21
N LYS A 27 5.52 2.61 9.04
CA LYS A 27 5.05 3.69 8.14
C LYS A 27 3.57 3.54 7.75
N ARG A 28 3.07 2.31 7.65
CA ARG A 28 1.67 2.02 7.34
C ARG A 28 0.75 1.97 8.57
N GLY A 29 1.26 2.26 9.77
CA GLY A 29 0.50 2.19 11.03
C GLY A 29 0.10 0.77 11.47
N LYS A 30 0.64 -0.27 10.81
CA LYS A 30 0.30 -1.68 11.10
C LYS A 30 1.10 -2.27 12.27
N LEU A 31 2.18 -1.60 12.70
CA LEU A 31 3.01 -2.01 13.82
C LEU A 31 3.19 -0.83 14.78
N LYS A 32 2.64 -0.97 15.99
CA LYS A 32 2.65 0.10 17.01
C LYS A 32 3.84 0.00 17.96
N THR A 33 4.29 -1.21 18.28
CA THR A 33 5.36 -1.46 19.26
C THR A 33 6.35 -2.47 18.70
N LEU A 34 7.62 -2.32 19.07
CA LEU A 34 8.66 -3.30 18.79
C LEU A 34 8.76 -4.24 19.99
N VAL A 35 8.54 -5.53 19.77
CA VAL A 35 8.77 -6.57 20.77
C VAL A 35 10.00 -7.38 20.36
N LYS A 36 11.03 -7.39 21.20
CA LYS A 36 12.33 -8.01 20.91
C LYS A 36 12.19 -9.47 20.48
N GLN A 37 11.40 -10.25 21.22
CA GLN A 37 11.14 -11.67 20.94
C GLN A 37 10.49 -11.89 19.57
N GLU A 38 9.47 -11.09 19.22
CA GLU A 38 8.79 -11.21 17.92
C GLU A 38 9.72 -10.88 16.75
N ILE A 39 10.58 -9.89 16.95
CA ILE A 39 11.54 -9.46 15.92
C ILE A 39 12.65 -10.50 15.76
N TYR A 40 13.09 -11.13 16.85
CA TYR A 40 14.10 -12.18 16.80
C TYR A 40 13.52 -13.45 16.18
N ALA A 41 12.27 -13.79 16.50
CA ALA A 41 11.53 -14.86 15.83
C ALA A 41 11.37 -14.60 14.32
N LEU A 42 11.09 -13.36 13.91
CA LEU A 42 11.01 -12.97 12.51
C LEU A 42 12.35 -13.19 11.78
N VAL A 43 13.47 -12.77 12.40
CA VAL A 43 14.81 -12.97 11.83
C VAL A 43 15.18 -14.46 11.82
N ALA A 44 14.85 -15.21 12.88
CA ALA A 44 15.07 -16.65 12.96
C ALA A 44 14.36 -17.40 11.83
N ALA A 45 13.08 -17.11 11.60
CA ALA A 45 12.29 -17.72 10.54
C ALA A 45 12.92 -17.47 9.15
N ARG A 46 13.38 -16.25 8.90
CA ARG A 46 14.04 -15.86 7.63
C ARG A 46 15.36 -16.59 7.38
N VAL A 47 16.11 -16.86 8.44
CA VAL A 47 17.39 -17.57 8.35
C VAL A 47 17.19 -19.10 8.24
N GLY A 48 15.96 -19.59 8.43
CA GLY A 48 15.59 -21.01 8.35
C GLY A 48 15.67 -21.73 9.71
N LEU A 49 15.58 -20.98 10.80
CA LEU A 49 15.54 -21.50 12.17
C LEU A 49 14.09 -21.63 12.63
N LYS A 50 13.79 -22.70 13.38
CA LYS A 50 12.47 -22.93 13.98
C LYS A 50 12.25 -22.10 15.24
N THR A 51 13.33 -21.74 15.92
CA THR A 51 13.33 -21.01 17.19
C THR A 51 14.43 -19.97 17.15
N ASP A 52 14.19 -18.86 17.83
CA ASP A 52 15.15 -17.76 18.00
C ASP A 52 16.20 -18.03 19.07
N ARG A 53 16.00 -19.00 19.98
CA ARG A 53 16.97 -19.36 21.04
C ARG A 53 18.41 -19.55 20.55
N THR A 54 18.61 -20.09 19.35
CA THR A 54 19.95 -20.28 18.77
C THR A 54 20.62 -18.98 18.32
N LEU A 55 19.88 -17.88 18.30
CA LEU A 55 20.37 -16.54 17.99
C LEU A 55 20.77 -15.75 19.24
N TRP A 56 20.46 -16.24 20.44
CA TRP A 56 20.65 -15.47 21.69
C TRP A 56 22.09 -15.51 22.19
N ASP A 57 22.87 -16.53 21.78
CA ASP A 57 24.21 -16.77 22.28
C ASP A 57 25.28 -16.46 21.22
N GLY A 58 26.48 -16.08 21.68
CA GLY A 58 27.65 -15.85 20.85
C GLY A 58 27.61 -14.57 20.01
N GLU A 59 28.45 -14.52 18.96
CA GLU A 59 28.59 -13.35 18.08
C GLU A 59 27.26 -12.95 17.40
N GLN A 60 26.37 -13.91 17.18
CA GLN A 60 25.05 -13.69 16.58
C GLN A 60 24.13 -12.92 17.52
N GLY A 61 24.12 -13.28 18.81
CA GLY A 61 23.36 -12.59 19.84
C GLY A 61 23.81 -11.15 19.99
N THR A 62 25.12 -10.96 20.18
CA THR A 62 25.71 -9.62 20.29
C THR A 62 25.42 -8.75 19.06
N TYR A 63 25.51 -9.31 17.85
CA TYR A 63 25.13 -8.61 16.64
C TYR A 63 23.65 -8.21 16.62
N LEU A 64 22.75 -9.12 16.97
CA LEU A 64 21.31 -8.87 16.95
C LEU A 64 20.86 -7.89 18.03
N ASP A 65 21.54 -7.87 19.18
CA ASP A 65 21.28 -6.89 20.24
C ASP A 65 21.62 -5.48 19.74
N GLN A 66 22.83 -5.28 19.23
CA GLN A 66 23.24 -4.00 18.65
C GLN A 66 22.36 -3.58 17.46
N TRP A 67 22.00 -4.54 16.61
CA TRP A 67 21.12 -4.27 15.48
C TRP A 67 19.71 -3.87 15.94
N TYR A 68 19.19 -4.50 17.00
CA TYR A 68 17.89 -4.19 17.57
C TYR A 68 17.85 -2.80 18.21
N GLU A 69 18.88 -2.42 18.96
CA GLU A 69 19.01 -1.07 19.51
C GLU A 69 19.00 -0.01 18.42
N ARG A 70 19.78 -0.20 17.34
CA ARG A 70 19.75 0.69 16.17
C ARG A 70 18.38 0.77 15.53
N LEU A 71 17.69 -0.37 15.42
CA LEU A 71 16.33 -0.42 14.89
C LEU A 71 15.35 0.36 15.78
N GLN A 72 15.47 0.28 17.11
CA GLN A 72 14.63 1.05 18.04
C GLN A 72 14.82 2.55 17.85
N ILE A 73 16.07 3.01 17.71
CA ILE A 73 16.39 4.41 17.44
C ILE A 73 15.71 4.87 16.14
N GLU A 74 15.94 4.16 15.03
CA GLU A 74 15.35 4.53 13.73
C GLU A 74 13.82 4.51 13.73
N VAL A 75 13.21 3.56 14.46
CA VAL A 75 11.75 3.49 14.59
C VAL A 75 11.23 4.66 15.42
N SER A 76 11.94 5.06 16.48
CA SER A 76 11.57 6.24 17.27
C SER A 76 11.64 7.52 16.44
N GLU A 77 12.66 7.66 15.60
CA GLU A 77 12.80 8.79 14.67
C GLU A 77 11.69 8.80 13.62
N GLN A 78 11.36 7.65 13.03
CA GLN A 78 10.25 7.57 12.07
C GLN A 78 8.91 7.88 12.71
N LYS A 79 8.68 7.47 13.96
CA LYS A 79 7.45 7.85 14.67
C LYS A 79 7.39 9.35 14.93
N LYS A 80 8.48 9.97 15.36
CA LYS A 80 8.55 11.44 15.51
C LYS A 80 8.25 12.16 14.21
N LEU A 81 8.78 11.66 13.08
CA LEU A 81 8.50 12.21 11.75
C LEU A 81 7.01 12.07 11.37
N LEU A 82 6.43 10.91 11.62
CA LEU A 82 5.00 10.68 11.38
C LEU A 82 4.12 11.56 12.28
N GLU A 83 4.49 11.72 13.55
CA GLU A 83 3.81 12.61 14.48
C GLU A 83 3.97 14.09 14.07
N SER A 84 5.14 14.49 13.56
CA SER A 84 5.36 15.84 13.03
C SER A 84 4.63 16.11 11.72
N ASP A 85 4.46 15.09 10.86
CA ASP A 85 3.62 15.19 9.64
C ASP A 85 2.13 15.26 9.99
N VAL A 86 1.70 14.60 11.06
CA VAL A 86 0.34 14.74 11.62
C VAL A 86 0.14 16.13 12.26
N TYR A 87 1.24 16.79 12.66
CA TYR A 87 1.27 18.17 13.20
C TYR A 87 1.81 19.20 12.19
N SER A 88 1.64 18.98 10.88
CA SER A 88 1.46 20.12 10.00
C SER A 88 0.00 20.54 10.16
N PRO A 89 -0.33 21.65 10.86
CA PRO A 89 -1.67 22.16 10.77
C PRO A 89 -1.85 22.54 9.31
N LEU A 90 -2.53 21.68 8.53
CA LEU A 90 -3.25 22.13 7.36
C LEU A 90 -3.99 23.38 7.84
N PRO A 91 -3.73 24.58 7.27
CA PRO A 91 -4.42 25.77 7.71
C PRO A 91 -5.90 25.43 7.66
N GLN A 92 -6.60 25.49 8.79
CA GLN A 92 -7.93 24.89 8.95
C GLN A 92 -8.97 25.42 7.93
N GLY A 93 -8.66 26.52 7.22
CA GLY A 93 -9.44 27.01 6.07
C GLY A 93 -9.19 26.33 4.71
N GLY A 94 -8.04 25.68 4.51
CA GLY A 94 -7.68 25.04 3.24
C GLY A 94 -8.36 23.68 3.00
N LEU A 95 -8.71 22.96 4.07
CA LEU A 95 -9.37 21.66 3.94
C LEU A 95 -10.83 21.80 3.49
N VAL A 96 -11.53 22.79 4.04
CA VAL A 96 -12.91 23.13 3.66
C VAL A 96 -12.95 23.59 2.20
N ALA A 97 -12.08 24.53 1.81
CA ALA A 97 -11.99 24.98 0.42
C ALA A 97 -11.68 23.85 -0.57
N ARG A 98 -10.84 22.88 -0.16
CA ARG A 98 -10.50 21.72 -0.99
C ARG A 98 -11.64 20.70 -1.08
N LEU A 99 -12.44 20.55 -0.02
CA LEU A 99 -13.66 19.75 -0.04
C LEU A 99 -14.72 20.38 -0.94
N GLU A 100 -14.95 21.69 -0.84
CA GLU A 100 -15.86 22.42 -1.73
C GLU A 100 -15.41 22.34 -3.20
N GLU A 101 -14.11 22.44 -3.47
CA GLU A 101 -13.57 22.25 -4.82
C GLU A 101 -13.80 20.82 -5.33
N LEU A 102 -13.63 19.82 -4.47
CA LEU A 102 -13.90 18.41 -4.81
C LEU A 102 -15.38 18.18 -5.10
N GLU A 103 -16.28 18.72 -4.28
CA GLU A 103 -17.73 18.62 -4.47
C GLU A 103 -18.14 19.25 -5.79
N ARG A 104 -17.65 20.46 -6.11
CA ARG A 104 -17.91 21.11 -7.40
C ARG A 104 -17.41 20.28 -8.59
N LYS A 105 -16.22 19.68 -8.47
CA LYS A 105 -15.68 18.80 -9.52
C LYS A 105 -16.53 17.54 -9.68
N TYR A 106 -16.98 16.95 -8.59
CA TYR A 106 -17.85 15.78 -8.60
C TYR A 106 -19.19 16.08 -9.26
N ASP A 107 -19.83 17.19 -8.89
CA ASP A 107 -21.10 17.61 -9.48
C ASP A 107 -20.96 17.93 -10.98
N GLY A 108 -19.87 18.60 -11.37
CA GLY A 108 -19.57 18.87 -12.78
C GLY A 108 -19.37 17.58 -13.59
N GLN A 109 -18.61 16.61 -13.06
CA GLN A 109 -18.44 15.31 -13.71
C GLN A 109 -19.76 14.54 -13.82
N ARG A 110 -20.62 14.61 -12.79
CA ARG A 110 -21.93 13.97 -12.80
C ARG A 110 -22.87 14.58 -13.82
N ALA A 111 -22.88 15.91 -13.95
CA ALA A 111 -23.65 16.61 -14.97
C ALA A 111 -23.20 16.21 -16.39
N LEU A 112 -21.89 16.21 -16.63
CA LEU A 112 -21.30 15.82 -17.90
C LEU A 112 -21.62 14.35 -18.26
N LEU A 113 -21.55 13.44 -17.28
CA LEU A 113 -21.92 12.04 -17.48
C LEU A 113 -23.40 11.87 -17.85
N ASN A 114 -24.29 12.66 -17.25
CA ASN A 114 -25.71 12.65 -17.60
C ASN A 114 -25.96 13.19 -19.02
N GLU A 115 -25.21 14.20 -19.44
CA GLU A 115 -25.29 14.74 -20.80
C GLU A 115 -24.82 13.71 -21.84
N TYR A 116 -23.69 13.04 -21.60
CA TYR A 116 -23.22 11.96 -22.46
C TYR A 116 -24.19 10.77 -22.54
N LYS A 117 -24.87 10.45 -21.44
CA LYS A 117 -25.93 9.42 -21.44
C LYS A 117 -27.08 9.80 -22.35
N ARG A 118 -27.60 11.04 -22.21
CA ARG A 118 -28.68 11.55 -23.07
C ARG A 118 -28.28 11.56 -24.54
N ALA A 119 -27.09 12.03 -24.86
CA ALA A 119 -26.58 12.05 -26.23
C ALA A 119 -26.49 10.63 -26.82
N ASN A 120 -26.00 9.65 -26.04
CA ASN A 120 -25.98 8.26 -26.47
C ASN A 120 -27.37 7.67 -26.69
N ASP A 121 -28.33 7.99 -25.82
CA ASP A 121 -29.70 7.48 -25.97
C ASP A 121 -30.35 8.01 -27.27
N VAL A 122 -30.15 9.30 -27.59
CA VAL A 122 -30.60 9.89 -28.86
C VAL A 122 -29.96 9.18 -30.05
N LEU A 123 -28.63 9.03 -30.05
CA LEU A 123 -27.91 8.34 -31.13
C LEU A 123 -28.36 6.89 -31.27
N ARG A 124 -28.65 6.20 -30.17
CA ARG A 124 -29.15 4.82 -30.20
C ARG A 124 -30.51 4.74 -30.89
N ILE A 125 -31.45 5.61 -30.51
CA ILE A 125 -32.78 5.68 -31.12
C ILE A 125 -32.67 5.98 -32.62
N GLU A 126 -31.87 6.99 -33.00
CA GLU A 126 -31.65 7.33 -34.41
C GLU A 126 -31.05 6.16 -35.20
N ASN A 127 -30.11 5.42 -34.60
CA ASN A 127 -29.51 4.25 -35.25
C ASN A 127 -30.54 3.14 -35.48
N GLU A 128 -31.40 2.87 -34.50
CA GLU A 128 -32.48 1.88 -34.61
C GLU A 128 -33.50 2.27 -35.68
N ASP A 129 -33.88 3.54 -35.75
CA ASP A 129 -34.78 4.08 -36.78
C ASP A 129 -34.16 3.95 -38.18
N LEU A 130 -32.88 4.31 -38.33
CA LEU A 130 -32.15 4.20 -39.59
C LEU A 130 -32.04 2.73 -40.04
N ARG A 131 -31.72 1.81 -39.13
CA ARG A 131 -31.69 0.37 -39.42
C ARG A 131 -33.06 -0.13 -39.88
N THR A 132 -34.13 0.26 -39.21
CA THR A 132 -35.49 -0.12 -39.56
C THR A 132 -35.87 0.39 -40.95
N ARG A 133 -35.54 1.65 -41.28
CA ARG A 133 -35.75 2.23 -42.61
C ARG A 133 -34.95 1.52 -43.70
N LEU A 134 -33.68 1.19 -43.42
CA LEU A 134 -32.82 0.43 -44.34
C LEU A 134 -33.40 -0.97 -44.62
N ILE A 135 -33.79 -1.71 -43.58
CA ILE A 135 -34.44 -3.02 -43.72
C ILE A 135 -35.72 -2.90 -44.53
N SER A 136 -36.57 -1.90 -44.24
CA SER A 136 -37.80 -1.71 -45.01
C SER A 136 -37.56 -1.37 -46.48
N LYS A 137 -36.47 -0.66 -46.79
CA LYS A 137 -36.16 -0.20 -48.16
C LYS A 137 -35.46 -1.27 -49.00
N TYR A 138 -34.56 -2.05 -48.41
CA TYR A 138 -33.71 -3.01 -49.13
C TYR A 138 -33.99 -4.47 -48.78
N GLY A 139 -34.68 -4.77 -47.67
CA GLY A 139 -35.03 -6.14 -47.28
C GLY A 139 -36.08 -6.82 -48.16
N ARG A 140 -36.71 -6.09 -49.10
CA ARG A 140 -37.58 -6.65 -50.15
C ARG A 140 -36.86 -6.94 -51.46
N VAL A 141 -35.58 -6.60 -51.59
CA VAL A 141 -34.83 -6.76 -52.85
C VAL A 141 -34.34 -8.21 -53.06
N ASP A 142 -34.31 -9.01 -51.99
CA ASP A 142 -33.91 -10.43 -52.00
C ASP A 142 -35.08 -11.43 -51.87
N GLN A 143 -36.33 -11.02 -52.18
CA GLN A 143 -37.50 -11.91 -52.27
C GLN A 143 -37.97 -12.14 -53.71
#